data_AF-A0AAJ1U1J6-F1
#
_entry.id   AF-A0AAJ1U1J6-F1
#
_cell.length_a   1.000
_cell.length_b   1.000
_cell.length_c   1.000
_cell.angle_alpha   90.00
_cell.angle_beta   90.00
_cell.angle_gamma   90.00
#
_symmetry.space_group_name_H-M   'P 1'
#
loop_
_entity.id
_entity.type
_entity.pdbx_description
1 polymer ?
#
loop_
_entity_poly.entity_id
_entity_poly.type
_entity_poly.pdbx_seq_one_letter_code
_entity_poly.pdbx_strand_id
1 'polypeptide(L)'
;MDQLGSGIDGDELVAELAGQARMHGHAIIAVAGGEDGPSFAYTVGLAGLGHPGHPGHPELLVVMESQETAYALLNDLAFRVRDQQVRLDTPVVFAADATGRYDAVAAPVPPVVAAEHVTMADTVARAQGWPAPVAVTQVHLMDGDRHWPWETSERYGPPVPGSVLSPVPDVASLPRVELAPYEREVAPGLPHDTVAHVCLHVQRAERPARYVFREDGGWSFVCGEGGHDWGSEVRAAVLGRLVELDPTLAQVLDLPDEHEATRDEPGAAWVSVPSSSGTR
;
A
#
# COMPACT_ATOMS: atom_id res chain seq x y z
N MET A 1 -7.04 -24.32 1.52
CA MET A 1 -8.05 -23.50 2.23
C MET A 1 -7.96 -23.83 3.71
N ASP A 2 -6.88 -23.38 4.35
CA ASP A 2 -6.81 -23.23 5.81
C ASP A 2 -5.53 -22.46 6.16
N GLN A 3 -5.62 -21.63 7.21
CA GLN A 3 -4.60 -20.73 7.78
C GLN A 3 -4.48 -19.33 7.17
N LEU A 4 -5.55 -18.54 7.26
CA LEU A 4 -5.42 -17.16 7.73
C LEU A 4 -5.60 -17.20 9.26
N GLY A 5 -4.48 -17.20 9.97
CA GLY A 5 -4.47 -17.11 11.43
C GLY A 5 -4.81 -15.71 11.91
N SER A 6 -6.10 -15.42 12.10
CA SER A 6 -6.63 -14.53 13.15
C SER A 6 -8.15 -14.67 13.14
N GLY A 7 -8.77 -14.92 14.31
CA GLY A 7 -10.19 -15.29 14.46
C GLY A 7 -11.21 -14.18 14.19
N ILE A 8 -11.09 -13.50 13.06
CA ILE A 8 -12.04 -12.52 12.54
C ILE A 8 -13.03 -13.28 11.64
N ASP A 9 -14.33 -13.11 11.89
CA ASP A 9 -15.38 -13.69 11.04
C ASP A 9 -15.28 -13.12 9.61
N GLY A 10 -15.67 -13.89 8.59
CA GLY A 10 -15.61 -13.44 7.19
C GLY A 10 -16.42 -12.16 6.97
N ASP A 11 -17.56 -12.02 7.65
CA ASP A 11 -18.39 -10.82 7.61
C ASP A 11 -17.73 -9.62 8.31
N GLU A 12 -17.01 -9.86 9.39
CA GLU A 12 -16.28 -8.83 10.13
C GLU A 12 -15.11 -8.29 9.29
N LEU A 13 -14.36 -9.18 8.64
CA LEU A 13 -13.28 -8.80 7.72
C LEU A 13 -13.81 -7.99 6.52
N VAL A 14 -14.95 -8.39 5.95
CA VAL A 14 -15.60 -7.63 4.86
C VAL A 14 -16.01 -6.24 5.33
N ALA A 15 -16.60 -6.12 6.52
CA ALA A 15 -17.00 -4.84 7.09
C ALA A 15 -15.78 -3.93 7.36
N GLU A 16 -14.69 -4.52 7.86
CA GLU A 16 -13.43 -3.84 8.13
C GLU A 16 -12.81 -3.27 6.84
N LEU A 17 -12.62 -4.11 5.82
CA LEU A 17 -12.06 -3.71 4.53
C LEU A 17 -12.92 -2.64 3.85
N ALA A 18 -14.25 -2.78 3.92
CA ALA A 18 -15.16 -1.77 3.41
C ALA A 18 -15.04 -0.44 4.19
N GLY A 19 -14.82 -0.51 5.50
CA GLY A 19 -14.56 0.67 6.35
C GLY A 19 -13.30 1.41 5.94
N GLN A 20 -12.20 0.68 5.79
CA GLN A 20 -10.92 1.22 5.31
C GLN A 20 -11.06 1.83 3.91
N ALA A 21 -11.70 1.13 2.98
CA ALA A 21 -11.93 1.63 1.63
C ALA A 21 -12.76 2.92 1.59
N ARG A 22 -13.79 3.05 2.45
CA ARG A 22 -14.55 4.31 2.55
C ARG A 22 -13.74 5.44 3.17
N MET A 23 -12.89 5.14 4.15
CA MET A 23 -12.10 6.13 4.87
C MET A 23 -10.94 6.66 4.02
N HIS A 24 -10.22 5.75 3.37
CA HIS A 24 -8.96 6.03 2.70
C HIS A 24 -9.07 6.06 1.18
N GLY A 25 -10.19 5.59 0.62
CA GLY A 25 -10.38 5.36 -0.82
C GLY A 25 -10.01 3.94 -1.25
N HIS A 26 -9.26 3.21 -0.42
CA HIS A 26 -8.87 1.81 -0.64
C HIS A 26 -8.48 1.13 0.68
N ALA A 27 -8.44 -0.19 0.64
CA ALA A 27 -7.74 -1.06 1.57
C ALA A 27 -6.74 -1.94 0.81
N ILE A 28 -5.83 -2.62 1.50
CA ILE A 28 -4.89 -3.57 0.88
C ILE A 28 -4.95 -4.90 1.62
N ILE A 29 -5.04 -5.99 0.85
CA ILE A 29 -4.88 -7.35 1.34
C ILE A 29 -3.54 -7.87 0.84
N ALA A 30 -2.75 -8.42 1.75
CA ALA A 30 -1.54 -9.18 1.44
C ALA A 30 -1.80 -10.67 1.66
N VAL A 31 -1.44 -11.48 0.67
CA VAL A 31 -1.54 -12.95 0.70
C VAL A 31 -0.11 -13.48 0.74
N ALA A 32 0.20 -14.24 1.79
CA ALA A 32 1.48 -14.90 1.91
C ALA A 32 1.59 -16.04 0.89
N GLY A 33 2.73 -16.11 0.21
CA GLY A 33 3.06 -17.22 -0.68
C GLY A 33 3.34 -18.51 0.09
N GLY A 34 3.36 -19.61 -0.64
CA GLY A 34 3.60 -20.95 -0.11
C GLY A 34 3.73 -21.98 -1.23
N GLU A 35 3.37 -23.23 -0.93
CA GLU A 35 3.40 -24.33 -1.92
C GLU A 35 2.46 -24.07 -3.10
N ASP A 36 1.37 -23.32 -2.87
CA ASP A 36 0.32 -23.05 -3.86
C ASP A 36 0.60 -21.84 -4.76
N GLY A 37 1.65 -21.04 -4.49
CA GLY A 37 1.98 -19.87 -5.31
C GLY A 37 2.79 -18.78 -4.60
N PRO A 38 3.19 -17.74 -5.34
CA PRO A 38 3.97 -16.63 -4.79
C PRO A 38 3.15 -15.72 -3.88
N SER A 39 3.84 -14.95 -3.04
CA SER A 39 3.22 -13.85 -2.29
C SER A 39 2.69 -12.77 -3.23
N PHE A 40 1.50 -12.23 -2.94
CA PHE A 40 0.94 -11.12 -3.69
C PHE A 40 0.12 -10.21 -2.78
N ALA A 41 -0.12 -8.98 -3.23
CA ALA A 41 -1.01 -8.05 -2.56
C ALA A 41 -1.93 -7.38 -3.58
N TYR A 42 -3.11 -6.95 -3.13
CA TYR A 42 -4.06 -6.24 -3.98
C TYR A 42 -4.89 -5.22 -3.21
N THR A 43 -5.39 -4.22 -3.93
CA THR A 43 -6.28 -3.20 -3.38
C THR A 43 -7.72 -3.69 -3.29
N VAL A 44 -8.49 -3.09 -2.39
CA VAL A 44 -9.94 -3.25 -2.29
C VAL A 44 -10.58 -1.87 -2.22
N GLY A 45 -11.53 -1.57 -3.10
CA GLY A 45 -12.35 -0.37 -3.05
C GLY A 45 -12.10 0.62 -4.18
N LEU A 46 -11.08 0.43 -5.02
CA LEU A 46 -10.86 1.28 -6.19
C LEU A 46 -12.02 1.20 -7.19
N ALA A 47 -12.68 0.05 -7.27
CA ALA A 47 -13.89 -0.12 -8.07
C ALA A 47 -15.04 0.79 -7.58
N GLY A 48 -15.05 1.13 -6.30
CA GLY A 48 -16.04 1.99 -5.64
C GLY A 48 -15.80 3.50 -5.84
N LEU A 49 -14.65 3.93 -6.37
CA LEU A 49 -14.30 5.34 -6.58
C LEU A 49 -15.09 6.04 -7.72
N GLY A 50 -16.09 5.37 -8.29
CA GLY A 50 -16.91 5.92 -9.36
C GLY A 50 -17.66 7.19 -8.93
N HIS A 51 -17.53 8.25 -9.74
CA HIS A 51 -18.33 9.48 -9.64
C HIS A 51 -19.13 9.68 -10.94
N PRO A 52 -20.19 10.51 -10.95
CA PRO A 52 -20.97 10.75 -12.17
C PRO A 52 -20.07 11.16 -13.35
N GLY A 53 -19.98 10.31 -14.38
CA GLY A 53 -19.16 10.53 -15.57
C GLY A 53 -17.82 9.78 -15.61
N HIS A 54 -17.40 9.11 -14.53
CA HIS A 54 -16.18 8.29 -14.49
C HIS A 54 -16.48 6.89 -13.97
N PRO A 55 -16.23 5.83 -14.76
CA PRO A 55 -16.30 4.47 -14.24
C PRO A 55 -15.26 4.29 -13.13
N GLY A 56 -15.59 3.45 -12.15
CA GLY A 56 -14.66 3.03 -11.10
C GLY A 56 -13.33 2.54 -11.67
N HIS A 57 -12.32 2.43 -10.82
CA HIS A 57 -10.99 2.01 -11.25
C HIS A 57 -10.80 0.50 -10.98
N PRO A 58 -10.09 -0.25 -11.84
CA PRO A 58 -9.71 -1.63 -11.53
C PRO A 58 -8.95 -1.71 -10.20
N GLU A 59 -9.10 -2.82 -9.47
CA GLU A 59 -8.22 -3.08 -8.35
C GLU A 59 -6.79 -3.29 -8.86
N LEU A 60 -5.80 -2.85 -8.10
CA LEU A 60 -4.39 -3.03 -8.40
C LEU A 60 -3.88 -4.27 -7.70
N LEU A 61 -3.08 -5.08 -8.38
CA LEU A 61 -2.45 -6.29 -7.83
C LEU A 61 -0.95 -6.27 -8.14
N VAL A 62 -0.12 -6.65 -7.16
CA VAL A 62 1.31 -6.88 -7.38
C VAL A 62 1.70 -8.23 -6.81
N VAL A 63 2.51 -8.99 -7.56
CA VAL A 63 3.13 -10.22 -7.07
C VAL A 63 4.55 -9.88 -6.64
N MET A 64 4.87 -10.08 -5.37
CA MET A 64 6.16 -9.69 -4.79
C MET A 64 6.42 -10.44 -3.48
N GLU A 65 7.68 -10.81 -3.26
CA GLU A 65 8.11 -11.48 -2.02
C GLU A 65 7.98 -10.59 -0.78
N SER A 66 8.44 -9.34 -0.86
CA SER A 66 8.30 -8.36 0.23
C SER A 66 6.88 -7.80 0.29
N GLN A 67 6.10 -8.27 1.26
CA GLN A 67 4.76 -7.73 1.51
C GLN A 67 4.79 -6.24 1.90
N GLU A 68 5.83 -5.80 2.60
CA GLU A 68 6.02 -4.39 2.96
C GLU A 68 6.16 -3.50 1.72
N THR A 69 7.04 -3.90 0.79
CA THR A 69 7.27 -3.15 -0.45
C THR A 69 6.02 -3.17 -1.34
N ALA A 70 5.33 -4.31 -1.41
CA ALA A 70 4.05 -4.42 -2.11
C ALA A 70 2.99 -3.46 -1.52
N TYR A 71 2.91 -3.38 -0.19
CA TYR A 71 1.98 -2.51 0.51
C TYR A 71 2.27 -1.03 0.26
N ALA A 72 3.54 -0.63 0.33
CA ALA A 72 3.97 0.75 0.06
C ALA A 72 3.65 1.17 -1.37
N LEU A 73 3.99 0.33 -2.36
CA LEU A 73 3.71 0.59 -3.77
C LEU A 73 2.21 0.71 -4.05
N LEU A 74 1.41 -0.26 -3.58
CA LEU A 74 -0.03 -0.24 -3.81
C LEU A 74 -0.71 0.93 -3.11
N ASN A 75 -0.26 1.32 -1.91
CA ASN A 75 -0.78 2.49 -1.22
C ASN A 75 -0.53 3.76 -2.04
N ASP A 76 0.70 3.96 -2.51
CA ASP A 76 1.01 5.13 -3.32
C ASP A 76 0.14 5.19 -4.58
N LEU A 77 0.11 4.11 -5.36
CA LEU A 77 -0.66 4.06 -6.59
C LEU A 77 -2.17 4.24 -6.35
N ALA A 78 -2.71 3.62 -5.31
CA ALA A 78 -4.12 3.77 -4.94
C ALA A 78 -4.47 5.21 -4.54
N PHE A 79 -3.59 5.89 -3.80
CA PHE A 79 -3.77 7.31 -3.49
C PHE A 79 -3.74 8.19 -4.75
N ARG A 80 -2.83 7.91 -5.69
CA ARG A 80 -2.77 8.64 -6.97
C ARG A 80 -4.00 8.41 -7.83
N VAL A 81 -4.54 7.19 -7.84
CA VAL A 81 -5.81 6.86 -8.52
C VAL A 81 -6.97 7.61 -7.88
N ARG A 82 -7.08 7.56 -6.54
CA ARG A 82 -8.12 8.24 -5.76
C ARG A 82 -8.11 9.74 -5.98
N ASP A 83 -6.93 10.35 -5.99
CA ASP A 83 -6.74 11.78 -6.22
C ASP A 83 -6.79 12.16 -7.71
N GLN A 84 -7.14 11.21 -8.58
CA GLN A 84 -7.30 11.38 -10.04
C GLN A 84 -6.02 11.85 -10.75
N GLN A 85 -4.86 11.58 -10.18
CA GLN A 85 -3.57 11.90 -10.79
C GLN A 85 -3.18 10.88 -11.86
N VAL A 86 -3.65 9.65 -11.75
CA VAL A 86 -3.39 8.58 -12.72
C VAL A 86 -4.60 7.66 -12.89
N ARG A 87 -4.69 7.04 -14.07
CA ARG A 87 -5.50 5.85 -14.29
C ARG A 87 -4.61 4.73 -14.83
N LEU A 88 -4.77 3.55 -14.26
CA LEU A 88 -4.06 2.32 -14.58
C LEU A 88 -5.06 1.25 -15.04
N ASP A 89 -6.06 1.66 -15.82
CA ASP A 89 -7.08 0.80 -16.42
C ASP A 89 -6.73 0.35 -17.84
N THR A 90 -5.64 0.89 -18.40
CA THR A 90 -5.09 0.52 -19.70
C THR A 90 -3.58 0.28 -19.57
N PRO A 91 -2.98 -0.50 -20.48
CA PRO A 91 -1.55 -0.74 -20.45
C PRO A 91 -0.71 0.53 -20.54
N VAL A 92 0.11 0.79 -19.52
CA VAL A 92 0.98 1.97 -19.42
C VAL A 92 2.29 1.60 -18.73
N VAL A 93 3.35 2.35 -19.05
CA VAL A 93 4.64 2.30 -18.34
C VAL A 93 4.76 3.53 -17.46
N PHE A 94 5.27 3.39 -16.24
CA PHE A 94 5.52 4.50 -15.34
C PHE A 94 6.74 4.24 -14.45
N ALA A 95 7.31 5.29 -13.87
CA ALA A 95 8.36 5.15 -12.85
C ALA A 95 7.72 4.67 -11.54
N ALA A 96 8.20 3.54 -11.01
CA ALA A 96 7.70 2.93 -9.78
C ALA A 96 8.25 3.58 -8.51
N ASP A 97 9.30 4.39 -8.63
CA ASP A 97 9.87 5.16 -7.54
C ASP A 97 10.21 6.58 -7.99
N ALA A 98 10.35 7.49 -7.02
CA ALA A 98 10.65 8.90 -7.28
C ALA A 98 12.03 9.09 -7.95
N THR A 99 12.93 8.10 -7.84
CA THR A 99 14.25 8.16 -8.49
C THR A 99 14.20 7.79 -9.98
N GLY A 100 13.08 7.23 -10.45
CA GLY A 100 12.94 6.72 -11.81
C GLY A 100 13.85 5.53 -12.11
N ARG A 101 14.38 4.89 -11.06
CA ARG A 101 15.28 3.74 -11.20
C ARG A 101 14.51 2.51 -11.61
N TYR A 102 13.32 2.33 -11.08
CA TYR A 102 12.48 1.17 -11.41
C TYR A 102 11.34 1.62 -12.30
N ASP A 103 11.16 0.97 -13.43
CA ASP A 103 9.96 1.14 -14.24
C ASP A 103 8.96 0.04 -13.90
N ALA A 104 7.69 0.38 -13.94
CA ALA A 104 6.58 -0.55 -13.80
C ALA A 104 5.67 -0.51 -15.02
N VAL A 105 4.98 -1.63 -15.25
CA VAL A 105 3.89 -1.74 -16.22
C VAL A 105 2.61 -2.12 -15.51
N ALA A 106 1.58 -1.31 -15.71
CA ALA A 106 0.21 -1.70 -15.39
C ALA A 106 -0.36 -2.47 -16.57
N ALA A 107 -0.87 -3.69 -16.37
CA ALA A 107 -1.48 -4.50 -17.41
C ALA A 107 -2.79 -5.17 -16.91
N PRO A 108 -3.90 -5.09 -17.65
CA PRO A 108 -5.16 -5.72 -17.26
C PRO A 108 -5.04 -7.25 -17.12
N VAL A 109 -5.57 -7.78 -16.03
CA VAL A 109 -5.65 -9.22 -15.77
C VAL A 109 -6.93 -9.77 -16.40
N PRO A 110 -6.88 -10.90 -17.13
CA PRO A 110 -8.08 -11.55 -17.64
C PRO A 110 -9.08 -11.85 -16.52
N PRO A 111 -10.40 -11.60 -16.69
CA PRO A 111 -11.38 -11.74 -15.61
C PRO A 111 -11.40 -13.12 -14.94
N VAL A 112 -11.15 -14.18 -15.71
CA VAL A 112 -11.07 -15.55 -15.17
C VAL A 112 -9.91 -15.73 -14.20
N VAL A 113 -8.75 -15.12 -14.48
CA VAL A 113 -7.56 -15.18 -13.62
C VAL A 113 -7.76 -14.27 -12.40
N ALA A 114 -8.34 -13.08 -12.61
CA ALA A 114 -8.63 -12.13 -11.54
C ALA A 114 -9.56 -12.76 -10.47
N ALA A 115 -10.61 -13.46 -10.90
CA ALA A 115 -11.57 -14.10 -10.01
C ALA A 115 -10.95 -15.15 -9.06
N GLU A 116 -9.80 -15.72 -9.41
CA GLU A 116 -9.07 -16.67 -8.56
C GLU A 116 -8.22 -15.98 -7.47
N HIS A 117 -7.91 -14.69 -7.64
CA HIS A 117 -6.96 -13.97 -6.78
C HIS A 117 -7.63 -12.93 -5.87
N VAL A 118 -8.70 -12.27 -6.33
CA VAL A 118 -9.30 -11.11 -5.63
C VAL A 118 -10.71 -11.37 -5.08
N THR A 119 -11.00 -12.62 -4.68
CA THR A 119 -12.32 -13.04 -4.14
C THR A 119 -12.84 -12.13 -3.04
N MET A 120 -11.96 -11.62 -2.17
CA MET A 120 -12.37 -10.70 -1.09
C MET A 120 -12.75 -9.32 -1.63
N ALA A 121 -12.04 -8.79 -2.63
CA ALA A 121 -12.41 -7.53 -3.27
C ALA A 121 -13.80 -7.63 -3.93
N ASP A 122 -14.07 -8.75 -4.61
CA ASP A 122 -15.38 -9.05 -5.20
C ASP A 122 -16.48 -9.12 -4.14
N THR A 123 -16.19 -9.75 -3.00
CA THR A 123 -17.14 -9.90 -1.89
C THR A 123 -17.48 -8.54 -1.28
N VAL A 124 -16.47 -7.72 -1.01
CA VAL A 124 -16.63 -6.34 -0.52
C VAL A 124 -17.39 -5.50 -1.53
N ALA A 125 -17.03 -5.55 -2.82
CA ALA A 125 -17.70 -4.78 -3.86
C ALA A 125 -19.20 -5.11 -3.95
N ARG A 126 -19.57 -6.40 -3.92
CA ARG A 126 -20.97 -6.83 -3.88
C ARG A 126 -21.70 -6.34 -2.64
N ALA A 127 -21.07 -6.45 -1.46
CA ALA A 127 -21.65 -5.98 -0.20
C ALA A 127 -21.88 -4.46 -0.16
N GLN A 128 -21.05 -3.70 -0.88
CA GLN A 128 -21.14 -2.24 -0.95
C GLN A 128 -21.95 -1.73 -2.15
N GLY A 129 -22.42 -2.61 -3.04
CA GLY A 129 -23.10 -2.21 -4.28
C GLY A 129 -22.17 -1.56 -5.31
N TRP A 130 -20.86 -1.78 -5.21
CA TRP A 130 -19.87 -1.37 -6.20
C TRP A 130 -19.86 -2.32 -7.42
N PRO A 131 -19.26 -1.94 -8.55
CA PRO A 131 -19.12 -2.82 -9.71
C PRO A 131 -18.46 -4.16 -9.34
N ALA A 132 -19.10 -5.27 -9.71
CA ALA A 132 -18.61 -6.64 -9.50
C ALA A 132 -19.00 -7.56 -10.68
N PRO A 133 -18.15 -8.53 -11.10
CA PRO A 133 -16.80 -8.77 -10.58
C PRO A 133 -15.87 -7.58 -10.86
N VAL A 134 -14.94 -7.32 -9.94
CA VAL A 134 -13.99 -6.22 -10.06
C VAL A 134 -13.01 -6.50 -11.20
N ALA A 135 -12.75 -5.49 -12.01
CA ALA A 135 -11.62 -5.55 -12.94
C ALA A 135 -10.32 -5.47 -12.13
N VAL A 136 -9.25 -6.10 -12.63
CA VAL A 136 -7.93 -6.08 -11.97
C VAL A 136 -6.87 -5.68 -12.97
N THR A 137 -5.95 -4.83 -12.53
CA THR A 137 -4.70 -4.51 -13.23
C THR A 137 -3.53 -5.01 -12.40
N GLN A 138 -2.68 -5.82 -13.00
CA GLN A 138 -1.42 -6.22 -12.38
C GLN A 138 -0.35 -5.16 -12.65
N VAL A 139 0.38 -4.79 -11.59
CA VAL A 139 1.57 -3.95 -11.66
C VAL A 139 2.80 -4.86 -11.69
N HIS A 140 3.54 -4.82 -12.79
CA HIS A 140 4.79 -5.54 -12.97
C HIS A 140 5.96 -4.59 -12.76
N LEU A 141 6.97 -5.01 -12.01
CA LEU A 141 8.18 -4.22 -11.79
C LEU A 141 9.32 -4.75 -12.65
N MET A 142 10.02 -3.85 -13.32
CA MET A 142 11.31 -4.11 -13.93
C MET A 142 12.44 -3.70 -12.99
N ASP A 143 13.61 -4.29 -13.18
CA ASP A 143 14.82 -3.86 -12.49
C ASP A 143 15.36 -2.52 -13.00
N GLY A 144 16.45 -2.05 -12.38
CA GLY A 144 17.11 -0.80 -12.75
C GLY A 144 17.71 -0.75 -14.16
N ASP A 145 17.90 -1.91 -14.78
CA ASP A 145 18.37 -2.06 -16.16
C ASP A 145 17.20 -2.37 -17.11
N ARG A 146 15.96 -2.29 -16.62
CA ARG A 146 14.69 -2.58 -17.32
C ARG A 146 14.53 -4.01 -17.82
N HIS A 147 15.07 -5.00 -17.09
CA HIS A 147 14.76 -6.40 -17.36
C HIS A 147 13.56 -6.87 -16.54
N TRP A 148 12.81 -7.80 -17.13
CA TRP A 148 11.76 -8.50 -16.41
C TRP A 148 12.33 -9.57 -15.46
N PRO A 149 11.69 -9.79 -14.30
CA PRO A 149 12.05 -10.89 -13.41
C PRO A 149 12.01 -12.28 -14.08
N TRP A 150 11.21 -12.46 -15.14
CA TRP A 150 11.07 -13.73 -15.86
C TRP A 150 11.95 -13.86 -17.11
N GLU A 151 12.70 -12.82 -17.50
CA GLU A 151 13.53 -12.85 -18.72
C GLU A 151 14.88 -13.54 -18.52
N THR A 152 15.45 -13.48 -17.31
CA THR A 152 16.82 -13.94 -17.05
C THR A 152 16.90 -14.79 -15.80
N SER A 153 16.88 -16.11 -15.98
CA SER A 153 16.98 -17.05 -14.85
C SER A 153 18.33 -17.03 -14.14
N GLU A 154 19.38 -16.56 -14.81
CA GLU A 154 20.70 -16.35 -14.22
C GLU A 154 20.71 -15.19 -13.20
N ARG A 155 19.83 -14.20 -13.38
CA ARG A 155 19.73 -13.01 -12.53
C ARG A 155 18.67 -13.16 -11.44
N TYR A 156 17.54 -13.79 -11.77
CA TYR A 156 16.35 -13.86 -10.92
C TYR A 156 15.97 -15.27 -10.46
N GLY A 157 16.72 -16.29 -10.89
CA GLY A 157 16.31 -17.68 -10.73
C GLY A 157 15.19 -18.06 -11.72
N PRO A 158 14.73 -19.32 -11.69
CA PRO A 158 13.67 -19.76 -12.57
C PRO A 158 12.38 -18.95 -12.32
N PRO A 159 11.61 -18.60 -13.37
CA PRO A 159 10.33 -17.92 -13.20
C PRO A 159 9.41 -18.70 -12.28
N VAL A 160 8.83 -18.03 -11.28
CA VAL A 160 7.89 -18.65 -10.34
C VAL A 160 6.51 -18.73 -11.03
N PRO A 161 5.91 -19.93 -11.19
CA PRO A 161 4.56 -20.06 -11.73
C PRO A 161 3.57 -19.19 -10.95
N GLY A 162 2.67 -18.50 -11.66
CA GLY A 162 1.70 -17.58 -11.04
C GLY A 162 2.24 -16.17 -10.75
N SER A 163 3.50 -15.86 -11.10
CA SER A 163 4.04 -14.49 -10.96
C SER A 163 3.54 -13.51 -12.02
N VAL A 164 3.16 -14.02 -13.19
CA VAL A 164 2.65 -13.23 -14.32
C VAL A 164 1.20 -13.64 -14.58
N LEU A 165 0.26 -12.82 -14.11
CA LEU A 165 -1.19 -13.07 -14.21
C LEU A 165 -1.83 -12.39 -15.42
N SER A 166 -1.12 -11.44 -16.02
CA SER A 166 -1.57 -10.68 -17.19
C SER A 166 -0.57 -10.82 -18.35
N PRO A 167 -1.04 -10.82 -19.60
CA PRO A 167 -0.14 -10.71 -20.74
C PRO A 167 0.55 -9.35 -20.70
N VAL A 168 1.86 -9.34 -20.56
CA VAL A 168 2.66 -8.10 -20.55
C VAL A 168 2.90 -7.68 -22.00
N PRO A 169 2.38 -6.52 -22.46
CA PRO A 169 2.61 -6.06 -23.82
C PRO A 169 4.07 -5.67 -24.05
N ASP A 170 4.45 -5.47 -25.32
CA ASP A 170 5.75 -4.90 -25.65
C ASP A 170 5.88 -3.50 -25.02
N VAL A 171 6.74 -3.38 -24.02
CA VAL A 171 6.99 -2.14 -23.25
C VAL A 171 7.33 -0.97 -24.17
N ALA A 172 8.10 -1.23 -25.22
CA ALA A 172 8.52 -0.19 -26.17
C ALA A 172 7.35 0.40 -26.95
N SER A 173 6.22 -0.32 -27.02
CA SER A 173 4.99 0.11 -27.70
C SER A 173 4.01 0.85 -26.78
N LEU A 174 4.23 0.81 -25.47
CA LEU A 174 3.29 1.36 -24.49
C LEU A 174 3.48 2.86 -24.26
N PRO A 175 2.40 3.61 -24.02
CA PRO A 175 2.50 4.99 -23.57
C PRO A 175 3.17 5.04 -22.19
N ARG A 176 4.06 6.03 -22.01
CA ARG A 176 4.65 6.34 -20.70
C ARG A 176 3.83 7.41 -20.00
N VAL A 177 3.44 7.14 -18.77
CA VAL A 177 2.82 8.12 -17.88
C VAL A 177 3.85 8.60 -16.88
N GLU A 178 4.02 9.92 -16.79
CA GLU A 178 4.81 10.53 -15.72
C GLU A 178 3.92 10.69 -14.49
N LEU A 179 4.26 9.95 -13.44
CA LEU A 179 3.66 10.18 -12.13
C LEU A 179 4.30 11.45 -11.57
N ALA A 180 3.51 12.50 -11.41
CA ALA A 180 3.99 13.73 -10.79
C ALA A 180 4.58 13.39 -9.41
N PRO A 181 5.79 13.87 -9.06
CA PRO A 181 6.28 13.73 -7.70
C PRO A 181 5.26 14.36 -6.76
N TYR A 182 5.20 13.92 -5.51
CA TYR A 182 4.49 14.71 -4.53
C TYR A 182 5.33 15.96 -4.27
N GLU A 183 5.06 17.03 -5.03
CA GLU A 183 5.72 18.33 -4.86
C GLU A 183 5.42 18.96 -3.49
N ARG A 184 4.46 18.37 -2.76
CA ARG A 184 4.07 18.78 -1.43
C ARG A 184 5.04 18.18 -0.42
N GLU A 185 5.62 19.04 0.41
CA GLU A 185 6.26 18.62 1.66
C GLU A 185 5.23 18.60 2.79
N VAL A 186 5.40 17.68 3.73
CA VAL A 186 4.59 17.62 4.97
C VAL A 186 5.19 18.44 6.09
N ALA A 187 6.51 18.63 6.04
CA ALA A 187 7.32 19.52 6.85
C ALA A 187 8.61 19.84 6.07
N PRO A 188 9.35 20.91 6.41
CA PRO A 188 10.53 21.32 5.66
C PRO A 188 11.53 20.17 5.44
N GLY A 189 11.75 19.81 4.16
CA GLY A 189 12.66 18.72 3.77
C GLY A 189 12.11 17.30 3.98
N LEU A 190 10.82 17.16 4.27
CA LEU A 190 10.11 15.88 4.34
C LEU A 190 9.05 15.80 3.22
N PRO A 191 9.34 15.07 2.14
CA PRO A 191 8.38 14.81 1.07
C PRO A 191 7.08 14.16 1.59
N HIS A 192 5.95 14.46 0.95
CA HIS A 192 4.66 13.88 1.35
C HIS A 192 4.62 12.35 1.21
N ASP A 193 5.35 11.79 0.24
CA ASP A 193 5.52 10.35 0.01
C ASP A 193 6.57 9.67 0.90
N THR A 194 7.09 10.35 1.93
CA THR A 194 7.96 9.72 2.93
C THR A 194 7.26 8.49 3.51
N VAL A 195 7.94 7.34 3.46
CA VAL A 195 7.44 6.10 4.07
C VAL A 195 7.49 6.21 5.58
N ALA A 196 6.40 5.84 6.23
CA ALA A 196 6.31 5.71 7.68
C ALA A 196 5.68 4.37 8.05
N HIS A 197 6.08 3.79 9.17
CA HIS A 197 5.48 2.61 9.75
C HIS A 197 4.38 3.02 10.71
N VAL A 198 3.21 2.40 10.59
CA VAL A 198 2.03 2.72 11.40
C VAL A 198 1.41 1.45 11.94
N CYS A 199 1.01 1.44 13.22
CA CYS A 199 0.27 0.29 13.73
C CYS A 199 -1.16 0.24 13.18
N LEU A 200 -1.73 -0.97 13.03
CA LEU A 200 -3.06 -1.18 12.45
C LEU A 200 -4.14 -0.36 13.16
N HIS A 201 -4.04 -0.18 14.48
CA HIS A 201 -4.98 0.62 15.26
C HIS A 201 -5.02 2.09 14.82
N VAL A 202 -3.85 2.67 14.53
CA VAL A 202 -3.74 4.04 14.03
C VAL A 202 -4.22 4.12 12.59
N GLN A 203 -3.79 3.16 11.76
CA GLN A 203 -4.19 3.10 10.35
C GLN A 203 -5.71 2.95 10.15
N ARG A 204 -6.36 2.17 11.02
CA ARG A 204 -7.82 1.96 11.03
C ARG A 204 -8.59 3.09 11.72
N ALA A 205 -7.89 4.09 12.26
CA ALA A 205 -8.46 5.15 13.08
C ALA A 205 -9.24 4.64 14.31
N GLU A 206 -8.90 3.46 14.82
CA GLU A 206 -9.46 2.90 16.06
C GLU A 206 -8.85 3.58 17.28
N ARG A 207 -7.57 3.94 17.19
CA ARG A 207 -6.81 4.62 18.24
C ARG A 207 -5.87 5.66 17.63
N PRO A 208 -5.69 6.82 18.27
CA PRO A 208 -4.76 7.83 17.77
C PRO A 208 -3.31 7.41 17.98
N ALA A 209 -2.40 7.91 17.14
CA ALA A 209 -0.98 7.81 17.43
C ALA A 209 -0.65 8.58 18.71
N ARG A 210 0.07 7.97 19.63
CA ARG A 210 0.49 8.59 20.90
C ARG A 210 1.98 8.43 21.18
N TYR A 211 2.65 7.61 20.38
CA TYR A 211 4.08 7.40 20.44
C TYR A 211 4.63 7.42 19.03
N VAL A 212 5.64 8.26 18.84
CA VAL A 212 6.33 8.44 17.56
C VAL A 212 7.81 8.24 17.83
N PHE A 213 8.50 7.61 16.91
CA PHE A 213 9.94 7.56 16.97
C PHE A 213 10.57 7.57 15.59
N ARG A 214 11.84 7.97 15.59
CA ARG A 214 12.67 8.04 14.40
C ARG A 214 13.97 7.29 14.65
N GLU A 215 14.26 6.32 13.80
CA GLU A 215 15.40 5.40 13.92
C GLU A 215 15.90 5.06 12.53
N ASP A 216 17.22 5.13 12.33
CA ASP A 216 17.88 4.97 11.02
C ASP A 216 17.23 5.82 9.91
N GLY A 217 16.74 7.02 10.26
CA GLY A 217 16.04 7.93 9.37
C GLY A 217 14.58 7.57 9.04
N GLY A 218 14.09 6.40 9.48
CA GLY A 218 12.71 5.94 9.29
C GLY A 218 11.74 6.51 10.33
N TRP A 219 10.48 6.67 9.95
CA TRP A 219 9.43 7.18 10.84
C TRP A 219 8.50 6.06 11.31
N SER A 220 8.16 6.04 12.60
CA SER A 220 7.15 5.14 13.14
C SER A 220 6.10 5.88 13.98
N PHE A 221 4.82 5.59 13.76
CA PHE A 221 3.68 6.16 14.47
C PHE A 221 2.80 5.04 15.05
N VAL A 222 2.74 4.92 16.37
CA VAL A 222 1.98 3.86 17.04
C VAL A 222 1.06 4.40 18.12
N CYS A 223 0.08 3.60 18.54
CA CYS A 223 -0.97 4.03 19.47
C CYS A 223 -0.50 4.22 20.93
N GLY A 224 0.79 3.97 21.20
CA GLY A 224 1.42 4.14 22.52
C GLY A 224 1.13 3.04 23.53
N GLU A 225 0.38 2.01 23.16
CA GLU A 225 0.23 0.81 24.00
C GLU A 225 1.31 -0.23 23.69
N GLY A 226 1.68 -1.03 24.68
CA GLY A 226 2.63 -2.13 24.48
C GLY A 226 2.00 -3.31 23.73
N GLY A 227 2.84 -4.26 23.30
CA GLY A 227 2.38 -5.52 22.70
C GLY A 227 2.21 -5.49 21.19
N HIS A 228 2.71 -4.46 20.50
CA HIS A 228 2.74 -4.45 19.04
C HIS A 228 3.66 -5.54 18.52
N ASP A 229 3.10 -6.50 17.79
CA ASP A 229 3.91 -7.38 16.95
C ASP A 229 4.29 -6.62 15.68
N TRP A 230 5.54 -6.16 15.61
CA TRP A 230 6.08 -5.42 14.47
C TRP A 230 5.93 -6.15 13.13
N GLY A 231 5.88 -7.48 13.13
CA GLY A 231 5.72 -8.27 11.92
C GLY A 231 4.29 -8.34 11.41
N SER A 232 3.28 -8.21 12.28
CA SER A 232 1.88 -8.45 11.93
C SER A 232 0.95 -7.27 12.19
N GLU A 233 1.32 -6.34 13.06
CA GLU A 233 0.50 -5.20 13.47
C GLU A 233 1.00 -3.84 12.98
N VAL A 234 2.12 -3.79 12.28
CA VAL A 234 2.70 -2.55 11.72
C VAL A 234 2.74 -2.63 10.19
N ARG A 235 2.39 -1.54 9.51
CA ARG A 235 2.34 -1.44 8.04
C ARG A 235 3.03 -0.20 7.55
N ALA A 236 3.59 -0.27 6.35
CA ALA A 236 4.07 0.90 5.64
C ALA A 236 2.89 1.80 5.21
N ALA A 237 3.04 3.10 5.39
CA ALA A 237 2.07 4.14 5.04
C ALA A 237 2.79 5.37 4.48
N VAL A 238 2.00 6.23 3.82
CA VAL A 238 2.46 7.52 3.31
C VAL A 238 2.35 8.56 4.42
N LEU A 239 3.46 9.14 4.86
CA LEU A 239 3.51 10.10 5.98
C LEU A 239 2.53 11.27 5.78
N GLY A 240 2.46 11.83 4.57
CA GLY A 240 1.54 12.94 4.32
C GLY A 240 0.07 12.58 4.46
N ARG A 241 -0.29 11.32 4.22
CA ARG A 241 -1.66 10.83 4.46
C ARG A 241 -1.94 10.67 5.94
N LEU A 242 -0.96 10.20 6.70
CA LEU A 242 -1.08 10.15 8.17
C LEU A 242 -1.31 11.55 8.75
N VAL A 243 -0.58 12.56 8.26
CA VAL A 243 -0.75 13.96 8.70
C VAL A 243 -2.08 14.55 8.23
N GLU A 244 -2.60 14.16 7.06
CA GLU A 244 -3.94 14.58 6.62
C GLU A 244 -5.05 14.00 7.50
N LEU A 245 -4.89 12.76 7.97
CA LEU A 245 -5.82 12.09 8.89
C LEU A 245 -5.73 12.68 10.30
N ASP A 246 -4.50 12.94 10.78
CA ASP A 246 -4.24 13.58 12.05
C ASP A 246 -3.24 14.75 11.88
N PRO A 247 -3.74 15.99 11.66
CA PRO A 247 -2.88 17.16 11.49
C PRO A 247 -2.00 17.49 12.70
N THR A 248 -2.31 16.94 13.87
CA THR A 248 -1.51 17.18 15.09
C THR A 248 -0.19 16.41 15.08
N LEU A 249 0.00 15.47 14.15
CA LEU A 249 1.28 14.82 13.89
C LEU A 249 2.32 15.76 13.30
N ALA A 250 1.91 16.86 12.66
CA ALA A 250 2.83 17.86 12.11
C ALA A 250 3.77 18.46 13.18
N GLN A 251 3.37 18.42 14.46
CA GLN A 251 4.13 18.96 15.59
C GLN A 251 5.37 18.13 15.97
N VAL A 252 5.52 16.92 15.42
CA VAL A 252 6.65 16.02 15.70
C VAL A 252 7.48 15.69 14.47
N LEU A 253 7.21 16.33 13.32
CA LEU A 253 7.95 16.04 12.09
C LEU A 253 9.37 16.65 12.08
N ASP A 254 9.71 17.45 13.08
CA ASP A 254 11.08 17.93 13.33
C ASP A 254 11.85 17.02 14.31
N LEU A 255 11.28 15.88 14.70
CA LEU A 255 11.94 14.90 15.58
C LEU A 255 13.29 14.47 14.99
N PRO A 256 14.41 14.67 15.73
CA PRO A 256 15.72 14.23 15.26
C PRO A 256 15.78 12.71 15.13
N ASP A 257 16.76 12.23 14.37
CA ASP A 257 17.05 10.80 14.33
C ASP A 257 17.44 10.30 15.72
N GLU A 258 17.16 9.03 16.02
CA GLU A 258 17.38 8.40 17.33
C GLU A 258 16.62 9.09 18.49
N HIS A 259 15.44 9.65 18.19
CA HIS A 259 14.56 10.25 19.18
C HIS A 259 13.17 9.64 19.14
N GLU A 260 12.46 9.81 20.25
CA GLU A 260 11.07 9.45 20.40
C GLU A 260 10.27 10.59 21.00
N ALA A 261 8.97 10.60 20.75
CA ALA A 261 8.03 11.55 21.28
C ALA A 261 6.75 10.82 21.75
N THR A 262 6.24 11.24 22.90
CA THR A 262 4.95 10.76 23.45
C THR A 262 3.97 11.91 23.64
N ARG A 263 2.68 11.56 23.65
CA ARG A 263 1.60 12.44 24.12
C ARG A 263 0.53 11.62 24.82
N ASP A 264 -0.20 12.24 25.73
CA ASP A 264 -1.25 11.56 26.49
C ASP A 264 -2.52 11.32 25.64
N GLU A 265 -2.90 12.31 24.83
CA GLU A 265 -4.12 12.31 24.02
C GLU A 265 -3.96 13.13 22.72
N PRO A 266 -4.82 12.94 21.71
CA PRO A 266 -4.81 13.77 20.49
C PRO A 266 -4.90 15.25 20.81
N GLY A 267 -4.00 16.04 20.21
CA GLY A 267 -3.93 17.49 20.43
C GLY A 267 -3.19 17.93 21.69
N ALA A 268 -2.82 17.03 22.60
CA ALA A 268 -1.87 17.33 23.68
C ALA A 268 -0.48 17.63 23.11
N ALA A 269 0.32 18.38 23.87
CA ALA A 269 1.70 18.67 23.51
C ALA A 269 2.53 17.38 23.50
N TRP A 270 3.39 17.25 22.48
CA TRP A 270 4.35 16.17 22.39
C TRP A 270 5.54 16.42 23.30
N VAL A 271 6.00 15.37 23.97
CA VAL A 271 7.21 15.36 24.79
C VAL A 271 8.25 14.51 24.10
N SER A 272 9.33 15.13 23.61
CA SER A 272 10.42 14.44 22.92
C SER A 272 11.60 14.16 23.85
N VAL A 273 12.20 12.99 23.68
CA VAL A 273 13.41 12.54 24.38
C VAL A 273 14.32 11.75 23.42
N PRO A 274 15.64 11.69 23.67
CA PRO A 274 16.51 10.74 22.96
C PRO A 274 16.03 9.30 23.21
N SER A 275 16.05 8.46 22.18
CA SER A 275 15.69 7.05 22.32
C SER A 275 16.71 6.34 23.20
N SER A 276 16.22 5.57 24.18
CA SER A 276 17.08 4.73 25.01
C SER A 276 17.48 3.48 24.23
N SER A 277 18.79 3.30 24.04
CA SER A 277 19.36 2.07 23.47
C SER A 277 18.88 0.86 24.27
N GLY A 278 17.96 0.07 23.70
CA GLY A 278 17.50 -1.20 24.26
C GLY A 278 16.09 -1.25 24.86
N THR A 279 15.15 -0.39 24.43
CA THR A 279 13.74 -0.44 24.91
C THR A 279 12.70 -0.68 23.82
N ARG A 280 13.04 -1.43 22.78
CA ARG A 280 12.10 -1.88 21.75
C ARG A 280 12.32 -3.35 21.42
#